data_AF-A0A1J3CRF4-F1
#
_entry.id   AF-A0A1J3CRF4-F1
#
_cell.length_a   1.000
_cell.length_b   1.000
_cell.length_c   1.000
_cell.angle_alpha   90.00
_cell.angle_beta   90.00
_cell.angle_gamma   90.00
#
_symmetry.space_group_name_H-M   'P 1'
#
loop_
_entity.id
_entity.type
_entity.pdbx_description
1 polymer ?
#
loop_
_entity_poly.entity_id
_entity_poly.type
_entity_poly.pdbx_seq_one_letter_code
_entity_poly.pdbx_strand_id
1 'polypeptide(L)'
;TILHWTLPLAPHADLFAKSLIASEPRIRLFALPDIKNPPPLELFFKATEAYVLEFTKKTVPLVRDALSTLLSYRDQGSDSVRVAGLVLDFFCVPLIQVGNEFNLPSYI
;
A
#
# COMPACT_ATOMS: atom_id res chain seq x y z
N THR A 1 -10.00 -0.33 -3.28
CA THR A 1 -8.70 -0.37 -3.97
C THR A 1 -7.66 -0.82 -2.97
N ILE A 2 -6.78 -1.74 -3.36
CA ILE A 2 -5.66 -2.21 -2.57
C ILE A 2 -4.38 -1.65 -3.21
N LEU A 3 -3.56 -0.94 -2.43
CA LEU A 3 -2.22 -0.56 -2.86
C LEU A 3 -1.32 -1.79 -2.76
N HIS A 4 -0.66 -2.15 -3.85
CA HIS A 4 0.09 -3.39 -3.97
C HIS A 4 1.56 -3.08 -4.26
N TRP A 5 2.47 -3.62 -3.46
CA TRP A 5 3.90 -3.58 -3.72
C TRP A 5 4.52 -4.94 -3.40
N THR A 6 5.58 -5.29 -4.14
CA THR A 6 6.22 -6.59 -4.01
C THR A 6 7.27 -6.54 -2.92
N LEU A 7 7.16 -7.45 -1.96
CA LEU A 7 8.27 -7.82 -1.08
C LEU A 7 9.06 -8.94 -1.79
N PRO A 8 10.36 -8.76 -2.08
CA PRO A 8 11.16 -9.77 -2.79
C PRO A 8 11.14 -11.17 -2.16
N LEU A 9 10.79 -11.23 -0.87
CA LEU A 9 10.79 -12.43 -0.05
C LEU A 9 9.43 -13.15 -0.01
N ALA A 10 8.39 -12.57 -0.64
CA ALA A 10 7.04 -13.13 -0.66
C ALA A 10 6.42 -13.09 -2.08
N PRO A 11 7.02 -13.75 -3.09
CA PRO A 11 6.54 -13.68 -4.48
C PRO A 11 5.14 -14.28 -4.67
N HIS A 12 4.70 -15.16 -3.78
CA HIS A 12 3.37 -15.77 -3.84
C HIS A 12 2.21 -14.79 -3.55
N ALA A 13 2.49 -13.67 -2.88
CA ALA A 13 1.46 -12.68 -2.58
C ALA A 13 0.85 -12.06 -3.86
N ASP A 14 1.67 -11.88 -4.90
CA ASP A 14 1.21 -11.35 -6.20
C ASP A 14 0.24 -12.30 -6.91
N LEU A 15 0.48 -13.61 -6.84
CA LEU A 15 -0.43 -14.63 -7.40
C LEU A 15 -1.79 -14.58 -6.72
N PHE A 16 -1.80 -14.48 -5.38
CA PHE A 16 -3.04 -14.35 -4.61
C PHE A 16 -3.78 -13.05 -4.95
N ALA A 17 -3.07 -11.92 -5.02
CA ALA A 17 -3.66 -10.63 -5.36
C ALA A 17 -4.34 -10.67 -6.74
N LYS A 18 -3.69 -11.30 -7.73
CA LYS A 18 -4.26 -11.53 -9.07
C LYS A 18 -5.52 -12.40 -9.03
N SER A 19 -5.49 -13.49 -8.27
CA SER A 19 -6.67 -14.34 -8.09
C SER A 19 -7.84 -13.60 -7.43
N LEU A 20 -7.55 -12.75 -6.43
CA LEU A 20 -8.55 -11.95 -5.73
C LEU A 20 -9.30 -11.01 -6.68
N ILE A 21 -8.58 -10.22 -7.48
CA ILE A 21 -9.23 -9.29 -8.43
C ILE A 21 -9.98 -10.00 -9.55
N ALA A 22 -9.61 -11.23 -9.89
CA ALA A 22 -10.35 -12.04 -10.86
C ALA A 22 -11.70 -12.52 -10.28
N SER A 23 -11.77 -12.73 -8.96
CA SER A 23 -12.97 -13.24 -8.27
C SER A 23 -13.91 -12.16 -7.73
N GLU A 24 -13.41 -10.95 -7.46
CA GLU A 24 -14.19 -9.86 -6.85
C GLU A 24 -14.04 -8.55 -7.66
N PRO A 25 -14.98 -8.26 -8.57
CA PRO A 25 -14.91 -7.11 -9.47
C PRO A 25 -14.87 -5.74 -8.77
N ARG A 26 -15.29 -5.66 -7.51
CA ARG A 26 -15.26 -4.39 -6.74
C ARG A 26 -13.87 -4.10 -6.17
N ILE A 27 -13.00 -5.10 -6.08
CA ILE A 27 -11.63 -4.93 -5.63
C ILE A 27 -10.74 -4.63 -6.84
N ARG A 28 -9.94 -3.57 -6.72
CA ARG A 28 -8.95 -3.15 -7.73
C ARG A 28 -7.60 -3.09 -7.07
N LEU A 29 -6.56 -3.55 -7.76
CA LEU A 29 -5.17 -3.36 -7.34
C LEU A 29 -4.60 -2.11 -7.99
N PHE A 30 -3.84 -1.36 -7.21
CA PHE A 30 -3.02 -0.25 -7.70
C PHE A 30 -1.56 -0.59 -7.38
N ALA A 31 -0.78 -0.95 -8.40
CA ALA A 31 0.60 -1.33 -8.22
C ALA A 31 1.47 -0.10 -7.93
N LEU A 32 2.27 -0.16 -6.87
CA LEU A 32 3.29 0.83 -6.57
C LEU A 32 4.60 0.48 -7.29
N PRO A 33 5.45 1.47 -7.62
CA PRO A 33 6.79 1.23 -8.11
C PRO A 33 7.65 0.45 -7.10
N ASP A 34 8.68 -0.24 -7.60
CA ASP A 34 9.66 -0.90 -6.75
C ASP A 34 10.48 0.11 -5.93
N ILE A 35 10.82 -0.28 -4.71
CA ILE A 35 11.70 0.51 -3.85
C ILE A 35 13.13 0.40 -4.38
N LYS A 36 13.70 1.53 -4.81
CA LYS A 36 15.07 1.59 -5.36
C LYS A 36 16.15 1.10 -4.38
N ASN A 37 15.99 1.42 -3.09
CA ASN A 37 16.96 1.12 -2.03
C ASN A 37 16.27 0.41 -0.86
N PRO A 38 15.93 -0.90 -0.98
CA PRO A 38 15.27 -1.66 0.08
C PRO A 38 16.20 -1.83 1.30
N PRO A 39 15.67 -2.20 2.46
CA PRO A 39 16.50 -2.54 3.62
C PRO A 39 17.46 -3.70 3.30
N PRO A 40 18.62 -3.79 3.95
CA PRO A 40 19.57 -4.88 3.74
C PRO A 40 18.92 -6.23 4.05
N LEU A 41 19.15 -7.23 3.20
CA LEU A 41 18.57 -8.57 3.40
C LEU A 41 19.06 -9.24 4.69
N GLU A 42 20.26 -8.91 5.17
CA GLU A 42 20.73 -9.39 6.48
C GLU A 42 19.80 -9.00 7.63
N LEU A 43 19.15 -7.83 7.54
CA LEU A 43 18.20 -7.40 8.56
C LEU A 43 17.00 -8.34 8.61
N PHE A 44 16.56 -8.87 7.47
CA PHE A 44 15.46 -9.84 7.45
C PHE A 44 15.83 -11.10 8.23
N PHE A 45 17.03 -11.64 8.05
CA PHE A 45 17.46 -12.86 8.75
C PHE A 45 17.73 -12.65 10.24
N LYS A 46 18.09 -11.43 10.65
CA LYS A 46 18.37 -11.09 12.05
C LYS A 46 17.13 -10.61 12.81
N ALA A 47 16.23 -9.90 12.13
CA ALA A 47 15.05 -9.26 12.69
C ALA A 47 14.01 -8.99 11.59
N THR A 48 13.22 -10.02 11.25
CA THR A 48 12.20 -10.01 10.20
C THR A 48 11.24 -8.83 10.35
N GLU A 49 10.74 -8.59 11.56
CA GLU A 49 9.77 -7.53 11.88
C GLU A 49 10.38 -6.14 11.62
N ALA A 50 11.66 -5.95 11.96
CA ALA A 50 12.37 -4.71 11.70
C ALA A 50 12.57 -4.49 10.19
N TYR A 51 12.88 -5.55 9.43
CA TYR A 51 12.97 -5.47 7.97
C TYR A 51 11.65 -5.02 7.35
N VAL A 52 10.53 -5.63 7.73
CA VAL A 52 9.20 -5.28 7.20
C VAL A 52 8.85 -3.83 7.54
N LEU A 53 9.07 -3.40 8.79
CA LEU A 53 8.81 -2.02 9.20
C LEU A 53 9.67 -1.01 8.44
N GLU A 54 10.97 -1.27 8.28
CA GLU A 54 11.88 -0.40 7.52
C GLU A 54 11.54 -0.35 6.03
N PHE A 55 11.08 -1.47 5.47
CA PHE A 55 10.57 -1.52 4.11
C PHE A 55 9.34 -0.61 3.96
N THR A 56 8.36 -0.75 4.87
CA THR A 56 7.14 0.06 4.87
C THR A 56 7.41 1.56 5.01
N LYS A 57 8.36 1.95 5.88
CA LYS A 57 8.81 3.35 6.00
C LYS A 57 9.32 3.90 4.67
N LYS A 58 10.05 3.09 3.90
CA LYS A 58 10.54 3.48 2.56
C LYS A 58 9.43 3.54 1.51
N THR A 59 8.31 2.84 1.71
CA THR A 59 7.13 2.89 0.83
C THR A 59 6.26 4.14 1.05
N VAL A 60 6.35 4.81 2.20
CA VAL A 60 5.57 6.02 2.55
C VAL A 60 5.44 7.04 1.40
N PRO A 61 6.51 7.52 0.74
CA PRO A 61 6.38 8.47 -0.37
C PRO A 61 5.59 7.91 -1.56
N LEU A 62 5.75 6.62 -1.87
CA LEU A 62 5.04 5.97 -2.97
C LEU A 62 3.53 5.86 -2.68
N VAL A 63 3.17 5.58 -1.42
CA VAL A 63 1.77 5.55 -0.97
C VAL A 63 1.14 6.94 -1.05
N ARG A 64 1.88 7.99 -0.66
CA ARG A 64 1.42 9.38 -0.77
C ARG A 64 1.10 9.74 -2.21
N ASP A 65 2.02 9.46 -3.13
CA ASP A 65 1.84 9.79 -4.55
C ASP A 65 0.67 9.00 -5.17
N ALA A 66 0.55 7.73 -4.83
CA ALA A 66 -0.56 6.88 -5.26
C ALA A 66 -1.91 7.37 -4.74
N LEU A 67 -1.99 7.78 -3.47
CA LEU A 67 -3.22 8.29 -2.88
C LEU A 67 -3.64 9.62 -3.51
N SER A 68 -2.68 10.55 -3.72
CA SER A 68 -2.92 11.80 -4.45
C SER A 68 -3.51 11.56 -5.84
N THR A 69 -2.93 10.59 -6.56
CA THR A 69 -3.39 10.18 -7.90
C THR A 69 -4.81 9.60 -7.85
N LEU A 70 -5.08 8.68 -6.91
CA LEU A 70 -6.38 8.02 -6.77
C LEU A 70 -7.51 8.97 -6.39
N LEU A 71 -7.24 9.94 -5.51
CA LEU A 71 -8.22 10.95 -5.11
C LEU A 71 -8.52 11.89 -6.28
N SER A 72 -7.48 12.34 -7.01
CA SER A 72 -7.64 13.22 -8.18
C SER A 72 -8.50 12.63 -9.29
N TYR A 73 -8.42 11.32 -9.53
CA TYR A 73 -9.26 10.63 -10.53
C TYR A 73 -10.73 10.51 -10.11
N ARG A 74 -11.00 10.41 -8.80
CA ARG A 74 -12.35 10.15 -8.27
C ARG A 74 -13.18 11.42 -8.12
N ASP A 75 -12.53 12.57 -8.01
CA ASP A 75 -13.20 13.87 -7.98
C ASP A 75 -13.69 14.34 -9.36
N GLN A 76 -13.19 13.74 -10.45
CA GLN A 76 -13.49 14.15 -11.84
C GLN A 76 -14.54 13.27 -12.55
N GLY A 77 -15.04 12.19 -11.93
CA GLY A 77 -15.99 11.25 -12.54
C GLY A 77 -17.46 11.55 -12.19
N SER A 78 -18.39 11.22 -13.10
CA SER A 78 -19.84 11.33 -12.88
C SER A 78 -20.35 10.39 -11.77
N ASP A 79 -19.61 9.32 -11.47
CA ASP A 79 -19.80 8.42 -10.34
C ASP A 79 -18.69 8.63 -9.30
N SER A 80 -18.68 9.80 -8.66
CA SER A 80 -17.67 10.15 -7.63
C SER A 80 -17.73 9.17 -6.45
N VAL A 81 -16.79 8.21 -6.42
CA VAL A 81 -16.63 7.29 -5.29
C VAL A 81 -15.65 7.88 -4.30
N ARG A 82 -16.18 8.51 -3.24
CA ARG A 82 -15.40 9.03 -2.12
C ARG A 82 -14.55 7.93 -1.46
N VAL A 83 -13.28 8.23 -1.17
CA VAL A 83 -12.45 7.39 -0.31
C VAL A 83 -12.83 7.67 1.15
N ALA A 84 -13.23 6.62 1.87
CA ALA A 84 -13.75 6.77 3.25
C ALA A 84 -12.65 6.69 4.32
N GLY A 85 -11.52 6.06 4.03
CA GLY A 85 -10.43 5.83 4.97
C GLY A 85 -9.40 4.84 4.44
N LEU A 86 -8.35 4.62 5.23
CA LEU A 86 -7.31 3.62 4.99
C LEU A 86 -7.53 2.44 5.94
N VAL A 87 -7.37 1.22 5.42
CA VAL A 87 -7.30 -0.01 6.22
C VAL A 87 -5.86 -0.49 6.16
N LEU A 88 -5.21 -0.61 7.31
CA LEU A 88 -3.77 -0.76 7.45
C LEU A 88 -3.47 -2.02 8.26
N ASP A 89 -2.45 -2.76 7.84
CA ASP A 89 -1.86 -3.81 8.67
C ASP A 89 -1.06 -3.20 9.85
N PHE A 90 -0.77 -4.01 10.88
CA PHE A 90 0.10 -3.65 12.00
C PHE A 90 1.45 -3.03 11.58
N PHE A 91 2.08 -3.54 10.51
CA PHE A 91 3.35 -2.97 10.02
C PHE A 91 3.19 -1.67 9.21
N CYS A 92 1.95 -1.29 8.88
CA CYS A 92 1.59 -0.12 8.08
C CYS A 92 1.30 1.14 8.91
N VAL A 93 1.57 1.12 10.23
CA VAL A 93 1.50 2.31 11.10
C VAL A 93 2.20 3.54 10.51
N PRO A 94 3.38 3.47 9.84
CA PRO A 94 4.00 4.63 9.20
C PRO A 94 3.12 5.33 8.15
N LEU A 95 2.11 4.64 7.60
CA LEU A 95 1.20 5.19 6.59
C LEU A 95 0.06 6.02 7.18
N ILE A 96 -0.15 5.99 8.51
CA ILE A 96 -1.18 6.82 9.17
C ILE A 96 -0.95 8.31 8.89
N GLN A 97 0.32 8.75 8.90
CA GLN A 97 0.66 10.14 8.58
C GLN A 97 0.19 10.51 7.17
N VAL A 98 0.32 9.60 6.20
CA VAL A 98 -0.18 9.83 4.84
C VAL A 98 -1.70 9.97 4.86
N GLY A 99 -2.43 9.10 5.56
CA GLY A 99 -3.88 9.25 5.72
C GLY A 99 -4.28 10.62 6.26
N ASN A 100 -3.58 11.10 7.29
CA ASN A 100 -3.82 12.41 7.89
C ASN A 100 -3.60 13.58 6.91
N GLU A 101 -2.57 13.51 6.06
CA GLU A 101 -2.30 14.53 5.03
C GLU A 101 -3.49 14.71 4.06
N PHE A 102 -4.27 13.66 3.81
CA PHE A 102 -5.45 13.69 2.94
C PHE A 102 -6.79 13.74 3.71
N ASN A 103 -6.77 14.00 5.02
CA ASN A 103 -7.96 13.99 5.89
C ASN A 103 -8.74 12.67 5.85
N LEU A 104 -8.04 11.53 5.76
CA LEU A 104 -8.63 10.20 5.77
C LEU A 104 -8.39 9.49 7.12
N PRO A 105 -9.44 8.93 7.75
CA PRO A 105 -9.25 8.12 8.95
C PRO A 105 -8.49 6.83 8.60
N SER A 106 -7.68 6.36 9.54
CA SER A 106 -6.95 5.10 9.43
C SER A 106 -7.49 4.07 10.41
N TYR A 107 -7.72 2.84 9.94
CA TYR A 107 -8.14 1.68 10.72
C TYR A 107 -7.03 0.64 10.65
N ILE A 108 -6.64 0.11 11.82
CA ILE A 108 -5.71 -1.02 11.95
C ILE A 108 -6.52 -2.26 12.30
#